data_AF-A0A2A6F7I0-F1
#
_entry.id   AF-A0A2A6F7I0-F1
#
_cell.length_a   1.000
_cell.length_b   1.000
_cell.length_c   1.000
_cell.angle_alpha   90.00
_cell.angle_beta   90.00
_cell.angle_gamma   90.00
#
_symmetry.space_group_name_H-M   'P 1'
#
loop_
_entity.id
_entity.type
_entity.pdbx_description
1 polymer ?
#
loop_
_entity_poly.entity_id
_entity_poly.type
_entity_poly.pdbx_seq_one_letter_code
_entity_poly.pdbx_strand_id
1 'polypeptide(L)'
;MSMAETLMPIEVPLSSAGAPLPHIFADEGRLLVAYLVNIPEPSFDGTNPRSASPATGNQSVAILTAEPYLALQFGPPNDEAISGHRLYGLGLRPYAAFEVLDSSWIASFEKANRVHASHTPELFSTYRHFILTFHDSTLEFVAESFSTRLHEGAVLALLMESAGRPVPAHRVKPPGFFTRLLGRG
;
A
#
# COMPACT_ATOMS: atom_id res chain seq x y z
N MET A 1 8.83 -27.20 -1.36
CA MET A 1 7.99 -26.74 -2.48
C MET A 1 7.62 -25.30 -2.16
N SER A 2 7.94 -24.32 -3.02
CA SER A 2 7.38 -22.98 -2.82
C SER A 2 5.88 -23.09 -3.05
N MET A 3 5.07 -22.60 -2.12
CA MET A 3 3.63 -22.50 -2.37
C MET A 3 3.40 -21.50 -3.50
N ALA A 4 2.40 -21.74 -4.34
CA ALA A 4 2.05 -20.85 -5.43
C ALA A 4 1.32 -19.62 -4.86
N GLU A 5 1.66 -18.43 -5.35
CA GLU A 5 0.99 -17.20 -4.93
C GLU A 5 -0.53 -17.31 -5.15
N THR A 6 -1.30 -16.75 -4.23
CA THR A 6 -2.77 -16.67 -4.31
C THR A 6 -3.23 -15.26 -3.98
N LEU A 7 -4.27 -14.78 -4.66
CA LEU A 7 -4.88 -13.49 -4.36
C LEU A 7 -6.10 -13.64 -3.46
N MET A 8 -6.04 -13.02 -2.29
CA MET A 8 -7.17 -12.88 -1.39
C MET A 8 -7.75 -11.46 -1.51
N PRO A 9 -9.00 -11.27 -1.96
CA PRO A 9 -9.63 -9.96 -1.99
C PRO A 9 -9.68 -9.34 -0.59
N ILE A 10 -9.41 -8.05 -0.50
CA ILE A 10 -9.52 -7.29 0.75
C ILE A 10 -10.40 -6.06 0.55
N GLU A 11 -11.03 -5.62 1.64
CA GLU A 11 -11.87 -4.43 1.62
C GLU A 11 -11.04 -3.18 1.91
N VAL A 12 -11.09 -2.23 0.98
CA VAL A 12 -10.62 -0.85 1.13
C VAL A 12 -11.68 0.06 0.53
N PRO A 13 -11.71 1.37 0.88
CA PRO A 13 -12.56 2.32 0.17
C PRO A 13 -12.38 2.20 -1.34
N LEU A 14 -13.48 2.00 -2.08
CA LEU A 14 -13.41 1.82 -3.53
C LEU A 14 -12.89 3.09 -4.18
N SER A 15 -11.86 2.98 -5.03
CA SER A 15 -11.30 4.13 -5.74
C SER A 15 -12.27 4.63 -6.82
N SER A 16 -12.24 5.94 -7.09
CA SER A 16 -12.99 6.53 -8.21
C SER A 16 -12.57 5.89 -9.52
N ALA A 17 -13.52 5.38 -10.29
CA ALA A 17 -13.24 4.72 -11.56
C ALA A 17 -12.68 5.70 -12.60
N GLY A 18 -13.18 6.94 -12.65
CA GLY A 18 -12.80 7.90 -13.68
C GLY A 18 -11.50 8.67 -13.38
N ALA A 19 -11.26 9.01 -12.11
CA ALA A 19 -10.08 9.78 -11.71
C ALA A 19 -9.72 9.47 -10.25
N PRO A 20 -9.07 8.33 -9.97
CA PRO A 20 -8.71 7.96 -8.61
C PRO A 20 -7.61 8.85 -8.03
N LEU A 21 -6.77 9.45 -8.88
CA LEU A 21 -5.67 10.35 -8.49
C LEU A 21 -4.85 9.83 -7.30
N PRO A 22 -4.29 8.61 -7.36
CA PRO A 22 -3.45 8.10 -6.28
C PRO A 22 -2.20 8.96 -6.09
N HIS A 23 -1.97 9.40 -4.86
CA HIS A 23 -0.78 10.14 -4.42
C HIS A 23 -0.09 9.38 -3.30
N ILE A 24 1.22 9.21 -3.44
CA ILE A 24 2.04 8.43 -2.51
C ILE A 24 2.99 9.36 -1.77
N PHE A 25 3.07 9.18 -0.46
CA PHE A 25 4.18 9.67 0.36
C PHE A 25 4.85 8.46 1.00
N ALA A 26 6.17 8.35 0.86
CA ALA A 26 6.95 7.27 1.43
C ALA A 26 8.24 7.84 2.03
N ASP A 27 8.48 7.56 3.30
CA ASP A 27 9.78 7.77 3.98
C ASP A 27 10.39 6.41 4.38
N GLU A 28 11.39 6.35 5.25
CA GLU A 28 11.99 5.06 5.64
C GLU A 28 11.06 4.15 6.47
N GLY A 29 10.04 4.71 7.13
CA GLY A 29 9.17 3.97 8.05
C GLY A 29 7.70 3.95 7.63
N ARG A 30 7.25 4.94 6.89
CA ARG A 30 5.82 5.17 6.63
C ARG A 30 5.53 5.20 5.15
N LEU A 31 4.44 4.52 4.79
CA LEU A 31 3.78 4.63 3.51
C LEU A 31 2.40 5.22 3.73
N LEU A 32 2.13 6.34 3.05
CA LEU A 32 0.83 6.97 2.97
C LEU A 32 0.35 6.97 1.52
N VAL A 33 -0.90 6.57 1.31
CA VAL A 33 -1.54 6.53 -0.01
C VAL A 33 -2.84 7.31 0.09
N ALA A 34 -2.95 8.40 -0.65
CA ALA A 34 -4.17 9.18 -0.76
C ALA A 34 -4.81 8.94 -2.14
N TYR A 35 -6.11 8.67 -2.19
CA TYR A 35 -6.85 8.56 -3.45
C TYR A 35 -8.31 8.98 -3.29
N LEU A 36 -8.93 9.40 -4.38
CA LEU A 36 -10.34 9.73 -4.44
C LEU A 36 -11.20 8.47 -4.37
N VAL A 37 -12.18 8.52 -3.47
CA VAL A 37 -13.14 7.43 -3.27
C VAL A 37 -14.29 7.57 -4.26
N ASN A 38 -14.77 6.44 -4.77
CA ASN A 38 -15.99 6.40 -5.55
C ASN A 38 -17.19 6.63 -4.62
N ILE A 39 -17.72 7.85 -4.63
CA ILE A 39 -19.04 8.13 -4.07
C ILE A 39 -20.02 8.25 -5.24
N PRO A 40 -20.98 7.33 -5.37
CA PRO A 40 -22.05 7.45 -6.34
C PRO A 40 -22.86 8.72 -6.03
N GLU A 41 -22.74 9.75 -6.86
CA GLU A 41 -23.67 10.89 -6.82
C GLU A 41 -24.97 10.48 -7.52
N PRO A 42 -26.11 10.42 -6.82
CA PRO A 42 -27.38 9.96 -7.42
C PRO A 42 -27.87 10.84 -8.57
N SER A 43 -27.41 12.09 -8.64
CA SER A 43 -27.75 13.08 -9.67
C SER A 43 -26.80 13.10 -10.85
N PHE A 44 -25.72 12.30 -10.84
CA PHE A 44 -24.75 12.28 -11.92
C PHE A 44 -25.21 11.32 -13.03
N ASP A 45 -25.55 11.87 -14.19
CA ASP A 45 -26.07 11.14 -15.36
C ASP A 45 -24.98 10.57 -16.28
N GLY A 46 -23.70 10.76 -15.93
CA GLY A 46 -22.57 10.25 -16.71
C GLY A 46 -22.26 11.04 -18.00
N THR A 47 -23.00 12.09 -18.31
CA THR A 47 -22.88 12.79 -19.61
C THR A 47 -21.83 13.90 -19.62
N ASN A 48 -21.44 14.39 -18.44
CA ASN A 48 -20.47 15.48 -18.29
C ASN A 48 -19.30 15.05 -17.41
N PRO A 49 -18.15 14.63 -18.01
CA PRO A 49 -16.97 14.27 -17.23
C PRO A 49 -16.51 15.47 -16.41
N ARG A 50 -16.43 15.30 -15.09
CA ARG A 50 -15.90 16.34 -14.19
C ARG A 50 -14.38 16.17 -14.12
N SER A 51 -13.66 17.24 -14.44
CA SER A 51 -12.22 17.27 -14.22
C SER A 51 -11.93 17.24 -12.72
N ALA A 52 -11.21 16.23 -12.27
CA ALA A 52 -10.73 16.13 -10.90
C ALA A 52 -9.29 16.66 -10.82
N SER A 53 -8.99 17.43 -9.77
CA SER A 53 -7.64 17.91 -9.50
C SER A 53 -7.24 17.54 -8.06
N PRO A 54 -5.98 17.16 -7.80
CA PRO A 54 -5.53 16.82 -6.45
C PRO A 54 -5.61 17.97 -5.44
N ALA A 55 -5.74 19.21 -5.94
CA ALA A 55 -5.86 20.42 -5.14
C ALA A 55 -7.33 20.86 -4.90
N THR A 56 -8.30 20.19 -5.53
CA THR A 56 -9.73 20.50 -5.36
C THR A 56 -10.21 20.00 -4.00
N GLY A 57 -10.80 20.88 -3.19
CA GLY A 57 -11.39 20.52 -1.89
C GLY A 57 -12.77 19.85 -2.01
N ASN A 58 -13.36 19.49 -0.88
CA ASN A 58 -14.69 18.84 -0.77
C ASN A 58 -14.81 17.54 -1.57
N GLN A 59 -13.72 16.78 -1.65
CA GLN A 59 -13.72 15.44 -2.21
C GLN A 59 -13.56 14.43 -1.08
N SER A 60 -14.19 13.28 -1.24
CA SER A 60 -13.98 12.16 -0.33
C SER A 60 -12.70 11.44 -0.69
N VAL A 61 -11.73 11.50 0.22
CA VAL A 61 -10.37 10.97 0.07
C VAL A 61 -10.16 9.85 1.07
N ALA A 62 -9.66 8.71 0.59
CA ALA A 62 -9.14 7.66 1.44
C ALA A 62 -7.65 7.91 1.68
N ILE A 63 -7.23 7.88 2.95
CA ILE A 63 -5.82 7.84 3.36
C ILE A 63 -5.55 6.44 3.91
N LEU A 64 -4.72 5.67 3.20
CA LEU A 64 -4.12 4.44 3.70
C LEU A 64 -2.80 4.76 4.37
N THR A 65 -2.56 4.14 5.52
CA THR A 65 -1.32 4.29 6.30
C THR A 65 -0.76 2.92 6.66
N ALA A 66 0.47 2.65 6.25
CA ALA A 66 1.25 1.47 6.64
C ALA A 66 2.53 1.92 7.34
N GLU A 67 2.75 1.41 8.56
CA GLU A 67 3.91 1.74 9.40
C GLU A 67 4.18 0.56 10.37
N PRO A 68 5.35 -0.11 10.31
CA PRO A 68 6.36 0.02 9.27
C PRO A 68 5.91 -0.60 7.93
N TYR A 69 6.42 -0.08 6.82
CA TYR A 69 6.42 -0.78 5.53
C TYR A 69 7.85 -1.20 5.16
N LEU A 70 7.98 -2.18 4.27
CA LEU A 70 9.25 -2.75 3.82
C LEU A 70 9.63 -2.33 2.40
N ALA A 71 8.65 -2.34 1.49
CA ALA A 71 8.87 -2.05 0.08
C ALA A 71 7.60 -1.51 -0.57
N LEU A 72 7.77 -0.73 -1.64
CA LEU A 72 6.68 -0.24 -2.47
C LEU A 72 7.07 -0.29 -3.96
N GLN A 73 6.08 -0.53 -4.81
CA GLN A 73 6.16 -0.37 -6.26
C GLN A 73 4.89 0.34 -6.72
N PHE A 74 5.03 1.45 -7.44
CA PHE A 74 3.91 2.25 -7.91
C PHE A 74 4.13 2.69 -9.35
N GLY A 75 3.13 2.48 -10.21
CA GLY A 75 3.21 2.83 -11.62
C GLY A 75 2.45 1.81 -12.48
N PRO A 76 3.00 1.33 -13.61
CA PRO A 76 2.30 0.39 -14.48
C PRO A 76 2.07 -0.97 -13.81
N PRO A 77 1.07 -1.74 -14.25
CA PRO A 77 0.15 -1.45 -15.36
C PRO A 77 -1.05 -0.58 -14.96
N ASN A 78 -1.67 0.04 -15.97
CA ASN A 78 -3.01 0.61 -15.89
C ASN A 78 -4.08 -0.49 -16.08
N ASP A 79 -5.35 -0.12 -16.03
CA ASP A 79 -6.48 -1.03 -16.21
C ASP A 79 -6.51 -1.71 -17.59
N GLU A 80 -6.18 -0.98 -18.65
CA GLU A 80 -6.11 -1.51 -20.03
C GLU A 80 -4.99 -2.55 -20.21
N ALA A 81 -3.88 -2.38 -19.50
CA ALA A 81 -2.72 -3.26 -19.55
C ALA A 81 -2.67 -4.27 -18.38
N ILE A 82 -3.72 -4.35 -17.55
CA ILE A 82 -3.74 -5.19 -16.33
C ILE A 82 -3.49 -6.67 -16.63
N SER A 83 -3.86 -7.13 -17.83
CA SER A 83 -3.62 -8.49 -18.31
C SER A 83 -2.13 -8.86 -18.45
N GLY A 84 -1.25 -7.87 -18.57
CA GLY A 84 0.20 -8.05 -18.57
C GLY A 84 0.81 -8.19 -17.17
N HIS A 85 0.03 -7.98 -16.10
CA HIS A 85 0.53 -8.11 -14.75
C HIS A 85 0.79 -9.58 -14.39
N ARG A 86 1.88 -9.87 -13.66
CA ARG A 86 2.25 -11.25 -13.26
C ARG A 86 1.17 -11.97 -12.45
N LEU A 87 0.37 -11.23 -11.67
CA LEU A 87 -0.71 -11.77 -10.84
C LEU A 87 -2.07 -11.86 -11.58
N TYR A 88 -2.16 -11.44 -12.85
CA TYR A 88 -3.41 -11.46 -13.61
C TYR A 88 -4.01 -12.86 -13.73
N GLY A 89 -3.18 -13.86 -14.02
CA GLY A 89 -3.60 -15.26 -14.09
C GLY A 89 -4.13 -15.83 -12.76
N LEU A 90 -3.89 -15.14 -11.64
CA LEU A 90 -4.36 -15.50 -10.30
C LEU A 90 -5.66 -14.78 -9.90
N GLY A 91 -6.26 -14.00 -10.82
CA GLY A 91 -7.53 -13.32 -10.62
C GLY A 91 -7.43 -11.84 -10.27
N LEU A 92 -6.26 -11.20 -10.50
CA LEU A 92 -6.11 -9.76 -10.35
C LEU A 92 -7.06 -9.03 -11.31
N ARG A 93 -7.73 -8.00 -10.80
CA ARG A 93 -8.73 -7.23 -11.53
C ARG A 93 -8.46 -5.72 -11.35
N PRO A 94 -8.88 -4.87 -12.29
CA PRO A 94 -8.80 -3.42 -12.13
C PRO A 94 -9.77 -2.94 -11.04
N TYR A 95 -9.48 -1.78 -10.44
CA TYR A 95 -10.29 -1.15 -9.38
C TYR A 95 -10.55 -2.03 -8.16
N ALA A 96 -9.58 -2.85 -7.78
CA ALA A 96 -9.71 -3.81 -6.69
C ALA A 96 -8.44 -3.85 -5.83
N ALA A 97 -8.59 -4.38 -4.61
CA ALA A 97 -7.49 -4.56 -3.68
C ALA A 97 -7.38 -6.03 -3.27
N PHE A 98 -6.15 -6.52 -3.13
CA PHE A 98 -5.86 -7.88 -2.74
C PHE A 98 -4.68 -7.93 -1.76
N GLU A 99 -4.69 -8.95 -0.91
CA GLU A 99 -3.50 -9.49 -0.30
C GLU A 99 -2.96 -10.64 -1.15
N VAL A 100 -1.65 -10.65 -1.37
CA VAL A 100 -0.93 -11.70 -2.08
C VAL A 100 -0.37 -12.67 -1.05
N LEU A 101 -1.03 -13.80 -0.91
CA LEU A 101 -0.59 -14.89 -0.05
C LEU A 101 0.59 -15.62 -0.69
N ASP A 102 1.48 -16.17 0.15
CA ASP A 102 2.70 -16.86 -0.28
C ASP A 102 3.59 -16.03 -1.22
N SER A 103 3.66 -14.72 -0.94
CA SER A 103 4.33 -13.72 -1.77
C SER A 103 5.78 -14.09 -2.11
N SER A 104 6.03 -14.30 -3.40
CA SER A 104 7.36 -14.49 -3.97
C SER A 104 8.22 -13.24 -3.79
N TRP A 105 7.60 -12.06 -3.70
CA TRP A 105 8.31 -10.80 -3.47
C TRP A 105 8.88 -10.73 -2.04
N ILE A 106 8.10 -11.12 -1.03
CA ILE A 106 8.59 -11.24 0.36
C ILE A 106 9.71 -12.28 0.45
N ALA A 107 9.52 -13.44 -0.18
CA ALA A 107 10.55 -14.47 -0.24
C ALA A 107 11.84 -13.98 -0.92
N SER A 108 11.74 -13.07 -1.91
CA SER A 108 12.90 -12.47 -2.56
C SER A 108 13.69 -11.56 -1.61
N PHE A 109 13.02 -10.78 -0.76
CA PHE A 109 13.68 -9.94 0.25
C PHE A 109 14.36 -10.78 1.33
N GLU A 110 13.68 -11.80 1.84
CA GLU A 110 14.26 -12.74 2.80
C GLU A 110 15.53 -13.39 2.22
N LYS A 111 15.46 -13.88 0.99
CA LYS A 111 16.59 -14.51 0.30
C LYS A 111 17.74 -13.54 0.10
N ALA A 112 17.47 -12.30 -0.31
CA ALA A 112 18.49 -11.28 -0.50
C ALA A 112 19.20 -10.92 0.81
N ASN A 113 18.49 -10.95 1.94
CA ASN A 113 19.01 -10.61 3.25
C ASN A 113 19.91 -11.70 3.87
N ARG A 114 19.95 -12.92 3.30
CA ARG A 114 20.77 -14.05 3.81
C ARG A 114 22.28 -13.80 3.80
N VAL A 115 22.74 -12.78 3.08
CA VAL A 115 24.16 -12.36 3.11
C VAL A 115 24.57 -11.82 4.49
N HIS A 116 23.60 -11.45 5.34
CA HIS A 116 23.86 -10.95 6.68
C HIS A 116 24.13 -12.10 7.65
N ALA A 117 25.24 -12.06 8.39
CA ALA A 117 25.65 -13.15 9.29
C ALA A 117 24.65 -13.47 10.42
N SER A 118 23.78 -12.51 10.76
CA SER A 118 22.71 -12.63 11.74
C SER A 118 21.32 -12.83 11.11
N HIS A 119 21.25 -13.29 9.87
CA HIS A 119 19.98 -13.47 9.17
C HIS A 119 19.00 -14.32 9.98
N THR A 120 17.80 -13.79 10.15
CA THR A 120 16.71 -14.40 10.93
C THR A 120 15.48 -14.38 10.02
N PRO A 121 15.16 -15.50 9.32
CA PRO A 121 14.04 -15.59 8.39
C PRO A 121 12.71 -15.15 8.99
N GLU A 122 12.54 -15.33 10.30
CA GLU A 122 11.34 -14.98 11.06
C GLU A 122 11.03 -13.47 11.02
N LEU A 123 12.02 -12.61 10.76
CA LEU A 123 11.81 -11.17 10.60
C LEU A 123 10.95 -10.83 9.37
N PHE A 124 10.92 -11.72 8.36
CA PHE A 124 10.10 -11.53 7.16
C PHE A 124 8.70 -12.13 7.31
N SER A 125 8.45 -12.92 8.36
CA SER A 125 7.19 -13.66 8.55
C SER A 125 6.01 -12.79 8.99
N THR A 126 6.27 -11.61 9.56
CA THR A 126 5.22 -10.66 9.97
C THR A 126 4.72 -9.80 8.80
N TYR A 127 5.48 -9.73 7.71
CA TYR A 127 5.15 -8.93 6.56
C TYR A 127 4.11 -9.59 5.67
N ARG A 128 3.25 -8.74 5.12
CA ARG A 128 2.17 -9.09 4.20
C ARG A 128 2.31 -8.26 2.94
N HIS A 129 1.90 -8.82 1.81
CA HIS A 129 2.01 -8.19 0.50
C HIS A 129 0.63 -7.76 0.03
N PHE A 130 0.47 -6.48 -0.30
CA PHE A 130 -0.79 -5.89 -0.73
C PHE A 130 -0.65 -5.28 -2.13
N ILE A 131 -1.72 -5.37 -2.91
CA ILE A 131 -1.83 -4.78 -4.24
C ILE A 131 -3.17 -4.04 -4.38
N LEU A 132 -3.13 -2.80 -4.84
CA LEU A 132 -4.28 -1.96 -5.18
C LEU A 132 -4.17 -1.55 -6.64
N THR A 133 -5.23 -1.79 -7.42
CA THR A 133 -5.29 -1.43 -8.84
C THR A 133 -6.17 -0.18 -9.03
N PHE A 134 -5.62 0.84 -9.68
CA PHE A 134 -6.29 2.08 -10.05
C PHE A 134 -6.49 2.14 -11.58
N HIS A 135 -7.07 3.25 -12.07
CA HIS A 135 -7.24 3.49 -13.50
C HIS A 135 -5.87 3.47 -14.22
N ASP A 136 -4.98 4.41 -13.90
CA ASP A 136 -3.72 4.59 -14.64
C ASP A 136 -2.52 3.83 -14.06
N SER A 137 -2.68 3.22 -12.89
CA SER A 137 -1.56 2.65 -12.14
C SER A 137 -1.97 1.53 -11.19
N THR A 138 -0.98 0.73 -10.81
CA THR A 138 -1.04 -0.29 -9.79
C THR A 138 -0.06 0.07 -8.69
N LEU A 139 -0.49 -0.07 -7.44
CA LEU A 139 0.33 0.05 -6.25
C LEU A 139 0.49 -1.33 -5.63
N GLU A 140 1.74 -1.76 -5.43
CA GLU A 140 2.10 -2.91 -4.62
C GLU A 140 2.95 -2.45 -3.44
N PHE A 141 2.71 -2.99 -2.26
CA PHE A 141 3.54 -2.72 -1.09
C PHE A 141 3.59 -3.87 -0.11
N VAL A 142 4.67 -3.93 0.65
CA VAL A 142 4.87 -4.91 1.72
C VAL A 142 4.89 -4.20 3.06
N ALA A 143 4.03 -4.62 3.98
CA ALA A 143 3.92 -4.06 5.32
C ALA A 143 3.38 -5.10 6.31
N GLU A 144 3.56 -4.91 7.62
CA GLU A 144 2.96 -5.82 8.62
C GLU A 144 1.43 -5.68 8.65
N SER A 145 0.95 -4.44 8.50
CA SER A 145 -0.45 -4.10 8.39
C SER A 145 -0.60 -2.70 7.80
N PHE A 146 -1.84 -2.33 7.46
CA PHE A 146 -2.19 -0.95 7.15
C PHE A 146 -3.56 -0.61 7.73
N SER A 147 -3.86 0.68 7.81
CA SER A 147 -5.20 1.18 8.15
C SER A 147 -5.69 2.16 7.09
N THR A 148 -7.00 2.29 6.92
CA THR A 148 -7.61 3.25 6.00
C THR A 148 -8.53 4.19 6.76
N ARG A 149 -8.49 5.49 6.42
CA ARG A 149 -9.42 6.49 6.95
C ARG A 149 -10.00 7.32 5.83
N LEU A 150 -11.28 7.66 5.96
CA LEU A 150 -11.98 8.57 5.06
C LEU A 150 -11.86 10.00 5.56
N HIS A 151 -11.63 10.92 4.64
CA HIS A 151 -11.47 12.34 4.88
C HIS A 151 -12.24 13.12 3.81
N GLU A 152 -12.68 14.32 4.16
CA GLU A 152 -13.21 15.29 3.21
C GLU A 152 -12.16 16.38 2.98
N GLY A 153 -11.83 16.67 1.73
CA GLY A 153 -10.83 17.69 1.41
C GLY A 153 -10.16 17.49 0.05
N ALA A 154 -8.97 18.05 -0.08
CA ALA A 154 -8.13 17.90 -1.27
C ALA A 154 -7.08 16.81 -1.04
N VAL A 155 -6.87 15.95 -2.04
CA VAL A 155 -5.94 14.81 -1.97
C VAL A 155 -4.55 15.23 -1.51
N LEU A 156 -3.97 16.26 -2.14
CA LEU A 156 -2.61 16.70 -1.83
C LEU A 156 -2.51 17.29 -0.42
N ALA A 157 -3.47 18.13 -0.03
CA ALA A 157 -3.48 18.75 1.30
C ALA A 157 -3.59 17.70 2.40
N LEU A 158 -4.53 16.76 2.27
CA LEU A 158 -4.74 15.69 3.24
C LEU A 158 -3.54 14.73 3.35
N LEU A 159 -2.87 14.44 2.23
CA LEU A 159 -1.64 13.64 2.23
C LEU A 159 -0.52 14.36 3.00
N MET A 160 -0.29 15.64 2.70
CA MET A 160 0.77 16.43 3.35
C MET A 160 0.48 16.64 4.85
N GLU A 161 -0.78 16.89 5.21
CA GLU A 161 -1.19 16.95 6.62
C GLU A 161 -0.94 15.61 7.33
N SER A 162 -1.25 14.49 6.68
CA SER A 162 -1.02 13.16 7.24
C SER A 162 0.47 12.83 7.37
N ALA A 163 1.29 13.24 6.39
CA ALA A 163 2.74 13.07 6.43
C ALA A 163 3.41 13.90 7.54
N GLY A 164 2.88 15.10 7.79
CA GLY A 164 3.36 16.01 8.84
C GLY A 164 2.90 15.67 10.27
N ARG A 165 1.99 14.71 10.45
CA ARG A 165 1.58 14.28 11.79
C ARG A 165 2.78 13.60 12.48
N PRO A 166 3.10 14.01 13.73
CA PRO A 166 4.15 13.37 14.48
C PRO A 166 3.78 11.91 14.70
N VAL A 167 4.70 11.01 14.34
CA VAL A 167 4.64 9.63 14.79
C VAL A 167 4.64 9.68 16.32
N PRO A 168 3.68 9.06 17.03
CA PRO A 168 3.78 8.94 18.47
C PRO A 168 5.13 8.31 18.75
N ALA A 169 6.04 9.06 19.37
CA ALA A 169 7.46 8.73 19.44
C ALA A 169 7.59 7.24 19.71
N HIS A 170 7.97 6.48 18.69
CA HIS A 170 8.41 5.13 18.92
C HIS A 170 9.57 5.35 19.87
N ARG A 171 9.41 4.93 21.14
CA ARG A 171 10.55 4.61 21.97
C ARG A 171 11.41 3.81 21.04
N VAL A 172 12.55 4.38 20.65
CA VAL A 172 13.61 3.61 20.04
C VAL A 172 13.84 2.50 21.04
N LYS A 173 13.21 1.35 20.81
CA LYS A 173 13.81 0.12 21.29
C LYS A 173 15.14 0.18 20.57
N PRO A 174 16.27 0.18 21.31
CA PRO A 174 17.56 0.08 20.66
C PRO A 174 17.44 -1.06 19.65
N PRO A 175 18.04 -0.93 18.46
CA PRO A 175 17.89 -1.93 17.42
C PRO A 175 18.05 -3.30 18.09
N GLY A 176 17.07 -4.18 17.90
CA GLY A 176 17.15 -5.56 18.40
C GLY A 176 18.34 -6.34 17.85
N PHE A 177 19.20 -5.68 17.06
CA PHE A 177 20.58 -6.03 16.79
C PHE A 177 21.48 -5.62 17.97
N PHE A 178 21.89 -6.63 18.75
CA PHE A 178 22.82 -6.60 19.88
C PHE A 178 22.28 -6.15 21.24
N THR A 179 21.57 -7.03 21.95
CA THR A 179 21.89 -7.34 23.37
C THR A 179 21.13 -8.57 23.88
N ARG A 180 21.68 -9.76 23.62
CA ARG A 180 21.64 -10.91 24.54
C ARG A 180 22.98 -11.64 24.48
N LEU A 181 24.04 -10.90 24.80
CA LEU A 181 25.33 -11.48 25.13
C LEU A 181 25.96 -10.66 26.26
N LEU A 182 25.34 -10.70 27.44
CA LEU A 182 25.91 -10.34 28.75
C LEU A 182 24.87 -10.70 29.81
N GLY A 183 24.92 -11.96 30.23
CA GLY A 183 24.00 -12.55 31.21
C GLY A 183 24.33 -14.02 31.48
N ARG A 184 25.63 -14.37 31.47
CA ARG A 184 26.18 -15.57 32.09
C ARG A 184 27.52 -15.18 32.70
N GLY A 185 27.44 -14.76 33.95
CA GLY A 185 28.51 -14.75 34.94
C GLY A 185 27.85 -15.20 36.24
#